data_AF-A0A5Q4DYL2-F1
#
_entry.id   AF-A0A5Q4DYL2-F1
#
_cell.length_a   1.000
_cell.length_b   1.000
_cell.length_c   1.000
_cell.angle_alpha   90.00
_cell.angle_beta   90.00
_cell.angle_gamma   90.00
#
_symmetry.space_group_name_H-M   'P 1'
#
loop_
_entity.id
_entity.type
_entity.pdbx_description
1 polymer ?
#
loop_
_entity_poly.entity_id
_entity_poly.type
_entity_poly.pdbx_seq_one_letter_code
_entity_poly.pdbx_strand_id
1 'polypeptide(L)'
;MSRKPLVYAASAVVAASVVAAIWVGVGLPVPFSDDPDRFRSPTGRVAATPQRAGDPEAGYAALVNEPYVGCGMPYSAYRRVAPETDPATLLPGRTGRNAELPYFLTAHVNDDGVEVISNNCLVCHAGRIGDEVVVGMGDAFADFTADPRQLVTQVGRYVQGPDESAAWQLWADRIEGIAPYTQTNTIGMNPATNLSWALMAHRDPRDMSWSDTPLIDPPSTTPVPLRTPPWWWVGKKNAMFYTTIGRGDHAQYMLFASLLCADSVDELQEIDSYAPDIRAFLEDLTPPEYPYPVDAELAAQGQELFMTECASCHGTYGDTPSYPNRVVPLDEIGTDPLYAQTMTDGSLDRFYDWVAQSPHGGTVRA
;
A
#
# COMPACT_ATOMS: atom_id res chain seq x y z
N MET A 1 -31.79 -74.38 -56.59
CA MET A 1 -30.31 -74.20 -56.59
C MET A 1 -29.94 -73.68 -55.20
N SER A 2 -29.70 -74.53 -54.20
CA SER A 2 -28.52 -75.39 -53.97
C SER A 2 -27.24 -74.61 -53.66
N ARG A 3 -26.95 -74.53 -52.34
CA ARG A 3 -25.67 -74.62 -51.59
C ARG A 3 -25.63 -73.52 -50.51
N LYS A 4 -26.03 -73.80 -49.26
CA LYS A 4 -25.36 -74.52 -48.14
C LYS A 4 -24.35 -73.64 -47.35
N PRO A 5 -24.18 -73.93 -46.04
CA PRO A 5 -24.01 -72.98 -44.93
C PRO A 5 -22.60 -73.03 -44.32
N LEU A 6 -22.32 -72.32 -43.21
CA LEU A 6 -21.81 -72.95 -41.98
C LEU A 6 -21.67 -71.98 -40.79
N VAL A 7 -21.84 -72.58 -39.62
CA VAL A 7 -21.75 -72.08 -38.23
C VAL A 7 -20.32 -72.28 -37.70
N TYR A 8 -20.03 -71.65 -36.54
CA TYR A 8 -18.95 -71.84 -35.54
C TYR A 8 -17.80 -70.83 -35.63
N ALA A 9 -17.22 -70.29 -34.56
CA ALA A 9 -17.51 -70.12 -33.13
C ALA A 9 -16.27 -69.46 -32.48
N ALA A 10 -16.43 -68.83 -31.32
CA ALA A 10 -15.39 -68.39 -30.37
C ALA A 10 -14.56 -67.16 -30.81
N SER A 11 -14.14 -66.20 -29.97
CA SER A 11 -13.73 -66.22 -28.56
C SER A 11 -13.86 -64.77 -28.01
N ALA A 12 -14.46 -64.54 -26.85
CA ALA A 12 -13.81 -64.38 -25.54
C ALA A 12 -13.15 -63.00 -25.25
N VAL A 13 -13.81 -62.28 -24.32
CA VAL A 13 -13.25 -61.52 -23.17
C VAL A 13 -12.49 -60.20 -23.41
N VAL A 14 -12.74 -59.27 -22.46
CA VAL A 14 -11.97 -58.10 -21.99
C VAL A 14 -12.78 -56.81 -22.16
N ALA A 15 -13.62 -56.47 -21.18
CA ALA A 15 -13.32 -55.64 -19.99
C ALA A 15 -13.54 -54.15 -20.31
N ALA A 16 -14.62 -53.53 -19.84
CA ALA A 16 -14.87 -53.04 -18.48
C ALA A 16 -14.56 -51.54 -18.38
N SER A 17 -15.55 -50.81 -17.85
CA SER A 17 -15.39 -49.56 -17.07
C SER A 17 -15.21 -48.24 -17.84
N VAL A 18 -16.31 -47.65 -18.32
CA VAL A 18 -16.41 -46.19 -18.53
C VAL A 18 -17.60 -45.65 -17.73
N VAL A 19 -17.51 -45.70 -16.40
CA VAL A 19 -18.26 -44.83 -15.48
C VAL A 19 -17.52 -44.80 -14.14
N ALA A 20 -16.69 -43.79 -13.88
CA ALA A 20 -16.38 -43.24 -12.55
C ALA A 20 -15.19 -42.25 -12.61
N ALA A 21 -15.50 -40.94 -12.56
CA ALA A 21 -14.67 -39.85 -12.01
C ALA A 21 -15.48 -38.56 -12.27
N ILE A 22 -16.46 -38.18 -11.45
CA ILE A 22 -16.36 -37.58 -10.11
C ILE A 22 -15.33 -36.43 -10.06
N TRP A 23 -15.84 -35.21 -10.22
CA TRP A 23 -15.67 -34.09 -9.29
C TRP A 23 -14.50 -34.18 -8.31
N VAL A 24 -13.30 -33.80 -8.76
CA VAL A 24 -12.25 -33.25 -7.91
C VAL A 24 -11.60 -32.10 -8.69
N GLY A 25 -12.07 -30.88 -8.43
CA GLY A 25 -11.57 -29.66 -9.07
C GLY A 25 -11.77 -28.42 -8.21
N VAL A 26 -11.83 -28.59 -6.88
CA VAL A 26 -11.85 -27.50 -5.91
C VAL A 26 -10.55 -27.59 -5.12
N GLY A 27 -9.68 -26.59 -5.25
CA GLY A 27 -8.60 -26.34 -4.28
C GLY A 27 -7.18 -26.81 -4.61
N LEU A 28 -6.80 -27.05 -5.87
CA LEU A 28 -5.38 -27.14 -6.20
C LEU A 28 -4.83 -25.74 -6.51
N PRO A 29 -3.73 -25.29 -5.87
CA PRO A 29 -3.05 -24.07 -6.27
C PRO A 29 -2.71 -24.18 -7.75
N VAL A 30 -3.08 -23.17 -8.53
CA VAL A 30 -2.56 -23.04 -9.90
C VAL A 30 -1.04 -23.04 -9.75
N PRO A 31 -0.29 -23.94 -10.40
CA PRO A 31 1.16 -23.95 -10.26
C PRO A 31 1.67 -22.56 -10.65
N PHE A 32 2.45 -21.97 -9.76
CA PHE A 32 3.15 -20.71 -9.99
C PHE A 32 3.82 -20.77 -11.37
N SER A 33 3.50 -19.80 -12.23
CA SER A 33 4.18 -19.66 -13.52
C SER A 33 5.69 -19.57 -13.30
N ASP A 34 6.47 -20.39 -14.01
CA ASP A 34 7.94 -20.32 -14.05
C ASP A 34 8.47 -19.09 -14.80
N ASP A 35 7.59 -18.15 -15.18
CA ASP A 35 7.96 -16.90 -15.84
C ASP A 35 8.71 -15.96 -14.86
N PRO A 36 10.03 -15.75 -15.04
CA PRO A 36 10.81 -14.88 -14.17
C PRO A 36 10.38 -13.41 -14.25
N ASP A 37 9.63 -13.01 -15.29
CA ASP A 37 9.19 -11.64 -15.50
C ASP A 37 7.75 -11.38 -15.02
N ARG A 38 7.08 -12.37 -14.42
CA ARG A 38 5.66 -12.29 -14.02
C ARG A 38 5.31 -11.14 -13.06
N PHE A 39 6.29 -10.63 -12.31
CA PHE A 39 6.14 -9.51 -11.38
C PHE A 39 6.94 -8.28 -11.78
N ARG A 40 7.17 -8.10 -13.08
CA ARG A 40 7.91 -6.97 -13.62
C ARG A 40 7.01 -6.11 -14.47
N SER A 41 7.05 -4.81 -14.19
CA SER A 41 6.45 -3.81 -15.05
C SER A 41 7.33 -3.60 -16.29
N PRO A 42 6.86 -3.92 -17.51
CA PRO A 42 7.65 -3.68 -18.72
C PRO A 42 7.85 -2.18 -18.96
N THR A 43 8.93 -1.84 -19.66
CA THR A 43 9.13 -0.47 -20.15
C THR A 43 8.08 -0.09 -21.19
N GLY A 44 7.84 1.21 -21.36
CA GLY A 44 6.83 1.74 -22.28
C GLY A 44 5.48 1.96 -21.63
N ARG A 45 4.40 1.84 -22.40
CA ARG A 45 3.06 2.28 -22.02
C ARG A 45 2.48 1.46 -20.86
N VAL A 46 1.96 2.17 -19.86
CA VAL A 46 1.20 1.64 -18.73
C VAL A 46 -0.28 1.76 -19.05
N ALA A 47 -0.97 0.63 -19.18
CA ALA A 47 -2.41 0.63 -19.43
C ALA A 47 -3.18 1.07 -18.18
N ALA A 48 -4.26 1.83 -18.38
CA ALA A 48 -5.22 2.13 -17.31
C ALA A 48 -5.97 0.85 -16.91
N THR A 49 -6.30 0.73 -15.64
CA THR A 49 -7.22 -0.30 -15.14
C THR A 49 -8.46 0.40 -14.59
N PRO A 50 -9.69 -0.09 -14.86
CA PRO A 50 -10.90 0.44 -14.25
C PRO A 50 -10.78 0.44 -12.73
N GLN A 51 -11.24 1.53 -12.10
CA GLN A 51 -11.20 1.71 -10.65
C GLN A 51 -12.62 1.66 -10.11
N ARG A 52 -12.77 1.23 -8.86
CA ARG A 52 -14.06 1.29 -8.15
C ARG A 52 -14.47 2.76 -7.99
N ALA A 53 -15.77 3.02 -8.17
CA ALA A 53 -16.33 4.34 -7.90
C ALA A 53 -16.34 4.58 -6.39
N GLY A 54 -16.13 5.84 -6.00
CA GLY A 54 -16.21 6.30 -4.62
C GLY A 54 -16.66 7.76 -4.55
N ASP A 55 -16.94 8.23 -3.35
CA ASP A 55 -17.32 9.60 -3.02
C ASP A 55 -16.12 10.36 -2.43
N PRO A 56 -15.60 11.40 -3.11
CA PRO A 56 -14.48 12.20 -2.63
C PRO A 56 -14.70 12.88 -1.26
N GLU A 57 -15.93 13.30 -0.94
CA GLU A 57 -16.21 13.96 0.34
C GLU A 57 -16.17 12.94 1.49
N ALA A 58 -16.82 11.78 1.29
CA ALA A 58 -16.72 10.65 2.20
C ALA A 58 -15.26 10.17 2.33
N GLY A 59 -14.51 10.21 1.23
CA GLY A 59 -13.10 9.82 1.18
C GLY A 59 -12.19 10.67 2.05
N TYR A 60 -12.37 12.00 2.02
CA TYR A 60 -11.64 12.88 2.91
C TYR A 60 -12.01 12.62 4.37
N ALA A 61 -13.32 12.51 4.66
CA ALA A 61 -13.79 12.21 6.01
C ALA A 61 -13.21 10.90 6.54
N ALA A 62 -13.18 9.85 5.70
CA ALA A 62 -12.61 8.55 6.03
C ALA A 62 -11.09 8.63 6.26
N LEU A 63 -10.35 9.25 5.35
CA LEU A 63 -8.90 9.39 5.43
C LEU A 63 -8.44 10.02 6.76
N VAL A 64 -9.19 11.02 7.26
CA VAL A 64 -8.79 11.81 8.43
C VAL A 64 -9.44 11.37 9.75
N ASN A 65 -10.45 10.49 9.71
CA ASN A 65 -11.17 10.05 10.92
C ASN A 65 -11.25 8.53 11.12
N GLU A 66 -11.23 7.71 10.06
CA GLU A 66 -11.46 6.26 10.18
C GLU A 66 -10.18 5.51 10.59
N PRO A 67 -10.30 4.43 11.40
CA PRO A 67 -9.16 3.69 11.90
C PRO A 67 -8.76 2.55 10.97
N TYR A 68 -8.19 2.85 9.81
CA TYR A 68 -7.59 1.84 8.93
C TYR A 68 -6.29 1.23 9.49
N VAL A 69 -5.87 1.63 10.68
CA VAL A 69 -4.85 0.96 11.50
C VAL A 69 -5.48 0.70 12.87
N GLY A 70 -5.97 -0.53 13.07
CA GLY A 70 -6.84 -0.90 14.19
C GLY A 70 -6.17 -1.00 15.57
N CYS A 71 -4.83 -1.05 15.63
CA CYS A 71 -4.06 -1.14 16.87
C CYS A 71 -3.21 0.12 17.10
N GLY A 72 -2.87 0.41 18.36
CA GLY A 72 -2.14 1.62 18.69
C GLY A 72 -1.82 1.79 20.16
N MET A 73 -1.31 2.97 20.50
CA MET A 73 -0.95 3.35 21.86
C MET A 73 -2.22 3.64 22.66
N PRO A 74 -2.39 3.14 23.90
CA PRO A 74 -3.46 3.61 24.77
C PRO A 74 -3.41 5.14 24.93
N TYR A 75 -4.54 5.82 24.73
CA TYR A 75 -4.60 7.29 24.70
C TYR A 75 -4.11 7.92 26.00
N SER A 76 -4.48 7.33 27.14
CA SER A 76 -4.08 7.78 28.49
C SER A 76 -2.55 7.81 28.64
N ALA A 77 -1.86 6.79 28.11
CA ALA A 77 -0.41 6.66 28.13
C ALA A 77 0.24 7.62 27.12
N TYR A 78 -0.31 7.72 25.91
CA TYR A 78 0.15 8.68 24.89
C TYR A 78 0.17 10.11 25.43
N ARG A 79 -0.88 10.55 26.13
CA ARG A 79 -0.95 11.92 26.70
C ARG A 79 0.05 12.20 27.81
N ARG A 80 0.68 11.18 28.40
CA ARG A 80 1.80 11.36 29.33
C ARG A 80 3.12 11.60 28.60
N VAL A 81 3.26 11.07 27.39
CA VAL A 81 4.43 11.25 26.52
C VAL A 81 4.33 12.55 25.72
N ALA A 82 3.14 12.82 25.16
CA ALA A 82 2.81 14.00 24.36
C ALA A 82 1.60 14.75 24.96
N PRO A 83 1.82 15.57 26.01
CA PRO A 83 0.74 16.26 26.73
C PRO A 83 0.16 17.46 25.98
N GLU A 84 0.83 17.95 24.94
CA GLU A 84 0.39 19.10 24.15
C GLU A 84 0.42 18.73 22.66
N THR A 85 -0.57 19.22 21.93
CA THR A 85 -0.63 19.10 20.47
C THR A 85 -0.18 20.44 19.89
N ASP A 86 0.81 20.44 19.00
CA ASP A 86 1.17 21.65 18.25
C ASP A 86 -0.05 22.09 17.40
N PRO A 87 -0.62 23.29 17.61
CA PRO A 87 -1.76 23.76 16.82
C PRO A 87 -1.51 23.76 15.32
N ALA A 88 -0.26 23.90 14.88
CA ALA A 88 0.11 23.89 13.47
C ALA A 88 0.13 22.48 12.84
N THR A 89 -0.16 21.45 13.64
CA THR A 89 -0.35 20.07 13.16
C THR A 89 -1.83 19.66 13.16
N LEU A 90 -2.74 20.55 13.52
CA LEU A 90 -4.17 20.29 13.44
C LEU A 90 -4.63 20.37 11.98
N LEU A 91 -5.58 19.51 11.61
CA LEU A 91 -6.14 19.44 10.26
C LEU A 91 -7.67 19.60 10.33
N PRO A 92 -8.28 20.50 9.52
CA PRO A 92 -9.73 20.64 9.41
C PRO A 92 -10.45 19.34 9.02
N GLY A 93 -11.76 19.26 9.28
CA GLY A 93 -12.58 18.09 8.92
C GLY A 93 -12.45 16.89 9.86
N ARG A 94 -11.55 16.96 10.84
CA ARG A 94 -11.41 15.95 11.90
C ARG A 94 -12.44 16.15 13.00
N THR A 95 -12.95 15.05 13.56
CA THR A 95 -14.08 15.03 14.51
C THR A 95 -13.70 14.37 15.83
N GLY A 96 -14.46 14.65 16.90
CA GLY A 96 -14.21 14.08 18.23
C GLY A 96 -12.77 14.28 18.69
N ARG A 97 -12.13 13.22 19.20
CA ARG A 97 -10.73 13.27 19.63
C ARG A 97 -9.74 13.53 18.49
N ASN A 98 -10.07 13.15 17.26
CA ASN A 98 -9.21 13.40 16.11
C ASN A 98 -8.97 14.91 15.90
N ALA A 99 -9.93 15.77 16.25
CA ALA A 99 -9.80 17.22 16.15
C ALA A 99 -8.74 17.82 17.09
N GLU A 100 -8.32 17.08 18.12
CA GLU A 100 -7.35 17.53 19.14
C GLU A 100 -5.95 16.92 18.93
N LEU A 101 -5.79 16.04 17.95
CA LEU A 101 -4.56 15.30 17.68
C LEU A 101 -3.85 15.84 16.43
N PRO A 102 -2.52 15.66 16.33
CA PRO A 102 -1.80 15.87 15.10
C PRO A 102 -2.43 15.10 13.93
N TYR A 103 -2.38 15.67 12.73
CA TYR A 103 -3.02 15.15 11.52
C TYR A 103 -2.65 13.69 11.19
N PHE A 104 -1.44 13.26 11.58
CA PHE A 104 -0.89 11.93 11.30
C PHE A 104 -1.29 10.85 12.31
N LEU A 105 -2.11 11.18 13.30
CA LEU A 105 -2.65 10.24 14.29
C LEU A 105 -4.15 10.08 14.11
N THR A 106 -4.70 8.94 14.47
CA THR A 106 -6.14 8.68 14.54
C THR A 106 -6.46 8.05 15.89
N ALA A 107 -7.49 8.56 16.55
CA ALA A 107 -8.08 8.02 17.76
C ALA A 107 -9.29 7.18 17.43
N HIS A 108 -9.38 6.00 18.06
CA HIS A 108 -10.54 5.13 17.99
C HIS A 108 -10.60 4.24 19.24
N VAL A 109 -11.72 3.56 19.39
CA VAL A 109 -11.90 2.55 20.44
C VAL A 109 -11.69 1.18 19.79
N ASN A 110 -10.79 0.36 20.33
CA ASN A 110 -10.57 -0.99 19.84
C ASN A 110 -11.66 -1.96 20.34
N ASP A 111 -11.62 -3.21 19.89
CA ASP A 111 -12.62 -4.24 20.25
C ASP A 111 -12.72 -4.52 21.77
N ASP A 112 -11.64 -4.27 22.51
CA ASP A 112 -11.58 -4.41 23.97
C ASP A 112 -12.14 -3.17 24.72
N GLY A 113 -12.63 -2.16 24.01
CA GLY A 113 -13.17 -0.93 24.59
C GLY A 113 -12.10 0.07 25.05
N VAL A 114 -10.84 -0.15 24.69
CA VAL A 114 -9.72 0.75 24.99
C VAL A 114 -9.63 1.83 23.92
N GLU A 115 -9.58 3.08 24.34
CA GLU A 115 -9.29 4.18 23.45
C GLU A 115 -7.79 4.22 23.12
N VAL A 116 -7.49 4.01 21.84
CA VAL A 116 -6.12 3.92 21.31
C VAL A 116 -5.87 5.01 20.27
N ILE A 117 -4.59 5.35 20.10
CA ILE A 117 -4.09 6.25 19.07
C ILE A 117 -3.17 5.48 18.13
N SER A 118 -3.52 5.44 16.86
CA SER A 118 -2.72 4.82 15.80
C SER A 118 -2.14 5.86 14.83
N ASN A 119 -1.06 5.50 14.15
CA ASN A 119 -0.59 6.29 13.01
C ASN A 119 -1.53 6.08 11.83
N ASN A 120 -1.63 7.08 10.97
CA ASN A 120 -2.46 7.05 9.76
C ASN A 120 -1.61 7.36 8.52
N CYS A 121 -2.22 7.34 7.32
CA CYS A 121 -1.50 7.51 6.05
C CYS A 121 -0.75 8.85 5.95
N LEU A 122 -1.24 9.87 6.66
CA LEU A 122 -0.72 11.22 6.59
C LEU A 122 0.66 11.35 7.27
N VAL A 123 1.10 10.38 8.08
CA VAL A 123 2.48 10.34 8.60
C VAL A 123 3.53 10.39 7.50
N CYS A 124 3.19 9.88 6.31
CA CYS A 124 4.05 9.91 5.13
C CYS A 124 3.54 10.89 4.07
N HIS A 125 2.22 11.01 3.93
CA HIS A 125 1.54 11.60 2.79
C HIS A 125 0.98 13.00 3.03
N ALA A 126 1.29 13.63 4.16
CA ALA A 126 1.07 15.05 4.35
C ALA A 126 2.30 15.71 4.95
N GLY A 127 2.56 16.94 4.52
CA GLY A 127 3.64 17.78 5.04
C GLY A 127 3.14 19.19 5.29
N ARG A 128 4.04 20.08 5.67
CA ARG A 128 3.69 21.48 5.96
C ARG A 128 4.37 22.45 5.00
N ILE A 129 3.65 23.49 4.59
CA ILE A 129 4.20 24.69 3.96
C ILE A 129 3.87 25.87 4.88
N GLY A 130 4.88 26.40 5.55
CA GLY A 130 4.66 27.38 6.62
C GLY A 130 3.82 26.78 7.76
N ASP A 131 2.67 27.40 8.03
CA ASP A 131 1.75 27.00 9.10
C ASP A 131 0.61 26.10 8.60
N GLU A 132 0.56 25.76 7.31
CA GLU A 132 -0.50 24.96 6.71
C GLU A 132 -0.08 23.50 6.52
N VAL A 133 -0.94 22.58 6.93
CA VAL A 133 -0.84 21.15 6.60
C VAL A 133 -1.41 20.93 5.20
N VAL A 134 -0.60 20.35 4.32
CA VAL A 134 -0.97 20.05 2.93
C VAL A 134 -1.12 18.54 2.78
N VAL A 135 -2.37 18.08 2.71
CA VAL A 135 -2.70 16.68 2.45
C VAL A 135 -2.26 16.29 1.03
N GLY A 136 -1.66 15.10 0.89
CA GLY A 136 -1.12 14.57 -0.36
C GLY A 136 0.23 15.14 -0.77
N MET A 137 0.80 16.07 -0.02
CA MET A 137 2.19 16.45 -0.15
C MET A 137 3.05 15.51 0.70
N GLY A 138 3.86 14.67 0.05
CA GLY A 138 4.80 13.80 0.75
C GLY A 138 5.74 14.60 1.67
N ASP A 139 5.90 14.16 2.91
CA ASP A 139 6.79 14.85 3.86
C ASP A 139 8.27 14.60 3.51
N ALA A 140 8.91 15.63 2.95
CA ALA A 140 10.32 15.59 2.58
C ALA A 140 11.27 15.69 3.79
N PHE A 141 10.74 15.88 5.00
CA PHE A 141 11.50 16.05 6.24
C PHE A 141 11.14 15.02 7.31
N ALA A 142 10.28 14.05 7.00
CA ALA A 142 9.96 12.98 7.93
C ALA A 142 11.23 12.24 8.38
N ASP A 143 11.36 12.03 9.70
CA ASP A 143 12.54 11.40 10.29
C ASP A 143 12.21 9.96 10.70
N PHE A 144 12.61 9.02 9.84
CA PHE A 144 12.57 7.58 10.11
C PHE A 144 13.97 7.03 10.43
N THR A 145 14.90 7.86 10.91
CA THR A 145 16.27 7.41 11.28
C THR A 145 16.34 6.87 12.71
N ALA A 146 15.36 7.21 13.54
CA ALA A 146 15.26 6.73 14.91
C ALA A 146 14.62 5.34 14.99
N ASP A 147 14.99 4.59 16.04
CA ASP A 147 14.37 3.29 16.32
C ASP A 147 12.95 3.47 16.88
N PRO A 148 11.89 2.98 16.19
CA PRO A 148 10.51 3.17 16.64
C PRO A 148 10.21 2.49 17.99
N ARG A 149 11.01 1.50 18.40
CA ARG A 149 10.87 0.83 19.71
C ARG A 149 11.14 1.75 20.89
N GLN A 150 11.82 2.87 20.66
CA GLN A 150 12.01 3.90 21.69
C GLN A 150 10.67 4.49 22.14
N LEU A 151 9.77 4.79 21.19
CA LEU A 151 8.43 5.28 21.51
C LEU A 151 7.61 4.20 22.23
N VAL A 152 7.70 2.94 21.78
CA VAL A 152 7.05 1.80 22.44
C VAL A 152 7.42 1.72 23.92
N THR A 153 8.71 1.80 24.22
CA THR A 153 9.24 1.77 25.58
C THR A 153 8.81 2.97 26.41
N GLN A 154 8.73 4.17 25.81
CA GLN A 154 8.30 5.38 26.50
C GLN A 154 6.82 5.33 26.89
N VAL A 155 5.95 4.92 25.97
CA VAL A 155 4.52 4.77 26.19
C VAL A 155 4.24 3.70 27.23
N GLY A 156 4.93 2.56 27.15
CA GLY A 156 4.75 1.43 28.08
C GLY A 156 4.94 1.76 29.57
N ARG A 157 5.65 2.86 29.89
CA ARG A 157 5.82 3.33 31.28
C ARG A 157 4.55 3.88 31.92
N TYR A 158 3.57 4.27 31.10
CA TYR A 158 2.36 4.97 31.54
C TYR A 158 1.08 4.16 31.35
N VAL A 159 1.18 2.99 30.72
CA VAL A 159 0.08 2.05 30.51
C VAL A 159 -0.45 1.52 31.84
N GLN A 160 -1.77 1.46 32.00
CA GLN A 160 -2.41 1.09 33.27
C GLN A 160 -3.51 0.05 33.08
N GLY A 161 -3.49 -0.98 33.93
CA GLY A 161 -4.51 -2.02 33.94
C GLY A 161 -4.33 -3.04 32.81
N PRO A 162 -5.10 -4.14 32.87
CA PRO A 162 -4.96 -5.27 31.94
C PRO A 162 -5.31 -4.90 30.49
N ASP A 163 -6.38 -4.14 30.27
CA ASP A 163 -6.89 -3.87 28.92
C ASP A 163 -5.95 -2.94 28.14
N GLU A 164 -5.47 -1.84 28.76
CA GLU A 164 -4.46 -0.98 28.12
C GLU A 164 -3.13 -1.73 27.92
N SER A 165 -2.78 -2.65 28.82
CA SER A 165 -1.57 -3.48 28.68
C SER A 165 -1.67 -4.39 27.47
N ALA A 166 -2.84 -5.00 27.23
CA ALA A 166 -3.07 -5.83 26.06
C ALA A 166 -3.03 -5.01 24.76
N ALA A 167 -3.69 -3.86 24.72
CA ALA A 167 -3.67 -2.96 23.56
C ALA A 167 -2.25 -2.46 23.23
N TRP A 168 -1.49 -2.03 24.25
CA TRP A 168 -0.10 -1.64 24.09
C TRP A 168 0.78 -2.81 23.64
N GLN A 169 0.60 -4.00 24.22
CA GLN A 169 1.41 -5.17 23.87
C GLN A 169 1.19 -5.58 22.40
N LEU A 170 -0.06 -5.61 21.94
CA LEU A 170 -0.37 -5.86 20.54
C LEU A 170 0.39 -4.89 19.63
N TRP A 171 0.28 -3.59 19.89
CA TRP A 171 1.01 -2.58 19.11
C TRP A 171 2.53 -2.73 19.23
N ALA A 172 3.05 -2.97 20.43
CA ALA A 172 4.48 -3.16 20.69
C ALA A 172 5.06 -4.34 19.90
N ASP A 173 4.36 -5.46 19.86
CA ASP A 173 4.78 -6.67 19.15
C ASP A 173 4.80 -6.43 17.63
N ARG A 174 3.82 -5.67 17.09
CA ARG A 174 3.83 -5.26 15.67
C ARG A 174 5.02 -4.36 15.36
N ILE A 175 5.31 -3.37 16.21
CA ILE A 175 6.48 -2.49 16.04
C ILE A 175 7.79 -3.29 16.14
N GLU A 176 7.91 -4.24 17.06
CA GLU A 176 9.11 -5.08 17.19
C GLU A 176 9.41 -5.86 15.90
N GLY A 177 8.37 -6.44 15.28
CA GLY A 177 8.52 -7.21 14.03
C GLY A 177 9.02 -6.37 12.84
N ILE A 178 8.65 -5.09 12.77
CA ILE A 178 9.01 -4.21 11.63
C ILE A 178 10.21 -3.29 11.90
N ALA A 179 10.56 -3.03 13.16
CA ALA A 179 11.57 -2.04 13.54
C ALA A 179 12.94 -2.27 12.88
N PRO A 180 13.45 -3.52 12.75
CA PRO A 180 14.75 -3.76 12.10
C PRO A 180 14.78 -3.38 10.62
N TYR A 181 13.61 -3.25 9.98
CA TYR A 181 13.48 -3.07 8.54
C TYR A 181 12.96 -1.70 8.13
N THR A 182 12.67 -0.82 9.09
CA THR A 182 12.00 0.47 8.81
C THR A 182 12.84 1.69 9.16
N GLN A 183 14.06 1.49 9.68
CA GLN A 183 15.00 2.57 9.93
C GLN A 183 15.72 2.98 8.65
N THR A 184 15.67 4.27 8.33
CA THR A 184 16.34 4.86 7.18
C THR A 184 17.67 5.48 7.58
N ASN A 185 18.60 5.59 6.63
CA ASN A 185 19.92 6.20 6.89
C ASN A 185 19.91 7.73 6.83
N THR A 186 18.82 8.36 6.38
CA THR A 186 18.76 9.80 6.13
C THR A 186 17.33 10.31 6.24
N ILE A 187 17.17 11.49 6.86
CA ILE A 187 15.91 12.22 6.98
C ILE A 187 15.29 12.49 5.61
N GLY A 188 13.96 12.39 5.52
CA GLY A 188 13.18 12.62 4.31
C GLY A 188 13.05 11.40 3.40
N MET A 189 13.70 10.29 3.74
CA MET A 189 13.50 9.00 3.08
C MET A 189 12.40 8.21 3.79
N ASN A 190 11.60 7.49 3.02
CA ASN A 190 10.44 6.76 3.49
C ASN A 190 10.67 5.24 3.40
N PRO A 191 10.52 4.48 4.51
CA PRO A 191 10.68 3.04 4.52
C PRO A 191 9.44 2.26 4.05
N ALA A 192 8.38 2.91 3.54
CA ALA A 192 7.07 2.31 3.28
C ALA A 192 7.09 0.97 2.51
N THR A 193 7.98 0.82 1.53
CA THR A 193 8.09 -0.44 0.79
C THR A 193 8.63 -1.57 1.68
N ASN A 194 9.69 -1.30 2.44
CA ASN A 194 10.23 -2.24 3.43
C ASN A 194 9.24 -2.51 4.56
N LEU A 195 8.51 -1.50 5.03
CA LEU A 195 7.43 -1.66 6.01
C LEU A 195 6.43 -2.70 5.52
N SER A 196 5.92 -2.53 4.29
CA SER A 196 4.94 -3.44 3.70
C SER A 196 5.48 -4.89 3.64
N TRP A 197 6.73 -5.06 3.21
CA TRP A 197 7.36 -6.39 3.15
C TRP A 197 7.63 -7.01 4.51
N ALA A 198 8.03 -6.21 5.50
CA ALA A 198 8.21 -6.70 6.86
C ALA A 198 6.87 -7.18 7.44
N LEU A 199 5.78 -6.45 7.18
CA LEU A 199 4.43 -6.88 7.56
C LEU A 199 4.02 -8.18 6.87
N MET A 200 4.22 -8.29 5.55
CA MET A 200 3.96 -9.53 4.81
C MET A 200 4.78 -10.70 5.34
N ALA A 201 6.02 -10.46 5.78
CA ALA A 201 6.86 -11.51 6.35
C ALA A 201 6.29 -12.12 7.65
N HIS A 202 5.49 -11.35 8.39
CA HIS A 202 4.86 -11.78 9.64
C HIS A 202 3.37 -12.15 9.51
N ARG A 203 2.79 -12.09 8.30
CA ARG A 203 1.37 -12.37 8.06
C ARG A 203 1.17 -13.66 7.28
N ASP A 204 0.25 -14.54 7.69
CA ASP A 204 -0.18 -15.62 6.79
C ASP A 204 -1.03 -15.00 5.68
N PRO A 205 -0.66 -15.19 4.39
CA PRO A 205 -1.37 -14.54 3.29
C PRO A 205 -2.84 -14.95 3.20
N ARG A 206 -3.28 -16.07 3.75
CA ARG A 206 -4.65 -16.56 3.52
C ARG A 206 -5.66 -16.03 4.51
N ASP A 207 -5.26 -15.85 5.76
CA ASP A 207 -6.15 -15.44 6.85
C ASP A 207 -5.73 -14.13 7.52
N MET A 208 -4.57 -13.57 7.15
CA MET A 208 -3.96 -12.36 7.71
C MET A 208 -3.54 -12.50 9.18
N SER A 209 -3.50 -13.70 9.75
CA SER A 209 -3.02 -13.88 11.13
C SER A 209 -1.55 -13.47 11.25
N TRP A 210 -1.22 -12.84 12.39
CA TRP A 210 0.15 -12.45 12.70
C TRP A 210 0.95 -13.61 13.30
N SER A 211 2.23 -13.67 12.96
CA SER A 211 3.23 -14.54 13.58
C SER A 211 4.34 -13.72 14.22
N ASP A 212 4.73 -14.05 15.45
CA ASP A 212 5.85 -13.39 16.14
C ASP A 212 7.21 -13.66 15.47
N THR A 213 7.27 -14.70 14.63
CA THR A 213 8.44 -15.04 13.82
C THR A 213 8.12 -14.91 12.33
N PRO A 214 9.06 -14.45 11.49
CA PRO A 214 8.82 -14.38 10.05
C PRO A 214 8.45 -15.75 9.45
N LEU A 215 7.37 -15.78 8.68
CA LEU A 215 6.87 -16.94 7.92
C LEU A 215 7.57 -17.09 6.56
N ILE A 216 8.12 -15.99 6.04
CA ILE A 216 9.02 -15.94 4.89
C ILE A 216 10.23 -15.07 5.23
N ASP A 217 11.30 -15.16 4.45
CA ASP A 217 12.49 -14.34 4.70
C ASP A 217 12.13 -12.84 4.73
N PRO A 218 12.51 -12.08 5.77
CA PRO A 218 12.18 -10.66 5.86
C PRO A 218 12.94 -9.83 4.81
N PRO A 219 12.57 -8.55 4.58
CA PRO A 219 13.33 -7.68 3.68
C PRO A 219 14.72 -7.32 4.24
N SER A 220 15.53 -6.63 3.44
CA SER A 220 16.81 -6.07 3.91
C SER A 220 16.59 -5.13 5.11
N THR A 221 17.49 -5.17 6.09
CA THR A 221 17.53 -4.21 7.21
C THR A 221 18.06 -2.83 6.79
N THR A 222 18.48 -2.68 5.54
CA THR A 222 18.78 -1.39 4.92
C THR A 222 17.70 -1.09 3.88
N PRO A 223 16.70 -0.27 4.21
CA PRO A 223 15.66 0.11 3.28
C PRO A 223 16.23 0.85 2.08
N VAL A 224 15.69 0.57 0.90
CA VAL A 224 16.02 1.37 -0.29
C VAL A 224 15.42 2.77 -0.10
N PRO A 225 16.24 3.84 -0.18
CA PRO A 225 15.75 5.19 0.03
C PRO A 225 14.76 5.58 -1.06
N LEU A 226 13.54 5.93 -0.65
CA LEU A 226 12.48 6.38 -1.54
C LEU A 226 11.75 7.57 -0.92
N ARG A 227 11.38 8.57 -1.72
CA ARG A 227 10.52 9.65 -1.23
C ARG A 227 9.06 9.27 -1.37
N THR A 228 8.20 9.84 -0.52
CA THR A 228 6.76 9.71 -0.68
C THR A 228 6.32 10.43 -1.97
N PRO A 229 5.65 9.74 -2.93
CA PRO A 229 5.08 10.41 -4.10
C PRO A 229 3.89 11.27 -3.68
N PRO A 230 3.68 12.45 -4.28
CA PRO A 230 2.52 13.27 -3.99
C PRO A 230 1.24 12.63 -4.54
N TRP A 231 0.15 12.73 -3.79
CA TRP A 231 -1.12 12.08 -4.14
C TRP A 231 -1.89 12.75 -5.27
N TRP A 232 -1.60 14.03 -5.59
CA TRP A 232 -2.16 14.68 -6.78
C TRP A 232 -1.67 14.06 -8.12
N TRP A 233 -0.87 12.98 -8.07
CA TRP A 233 -0.56 12.13 -9.21
C TRP A 233 -1.59 11.02 -9.44
N VAL A 234 -2.44 10.69 -8.46
CA VAL A 234 -3.40 9.58 -8.54
C VAL A 234 -4.37 9.79 -9.71
N GLY A 235 -4.90 11.00 -9.89
CA GLY A 235 -5.76 11.32 -11.03
C GLY A 235 -5.06 11.41 -12.39
N LYS A 236 -3.72 11.26 -12.44
CA LYS A 236 -2.92 11.35 -13.68
C LYS A 236 -2.25 10.04 -14.08
N LYS A 237 -1.87 9.21 -13.10
CA LYS A 237 -1.04 8.01 -13.30
C LYS A 237 -1.89 6.73 -13.23
N ASN A 238 -1.64 5.83 -14.17
CA ASN A 238 -2.29 4.52 -14.26
C ASN A 238 -1.75 3.49 -13.24
N ALA A 239 -0.60 3.79 -12.61
CA ALA A 239 0.03 2.98 -11.58
C ALA A 239 0.61 3.87 -10.48
N MET A 240 0.56 3.38 -9.25
CA MET A 240 0.82 4.20 -8.06
C MET A 240 2.31 4.51 -7.85
N PHE A 241 3.21 3.56 -8.09
CA PHE A 241 4.62 3.67 -7.65
C PHE A 241 5.60 3.99 -8.80
N TYR A 242 6.87 4.20 -8.45
CA TYR A 242 7.91 4.72 -9.36
C TYR A 242 8.28 3.75 -10.48
N THR A 243 8.31 2.44 -10.19
CA THR A 243 8.51 1.36 -11.18
C THR A 243 7.22 0.97 -11.88
N THR A 244 6.11 1.66 -11.60
CA THR A 244 4.74 1.35 -12.07
C THR A 244 4.19 0.00 -11.61
N ILE A 245 4.78 -0.57 -10.55
CA ILE A 245 4.05 -1.46 -9.66
C ILE A 245 2.87 -0.68 -9.04
N GLY A 246 1.86 -1.38 -8.54
CA GLY A 246 0.64 -0.72 -8.06
C GLY A 246 -0.38 -0.48 -9.17
N ARG A 247 -0.53 -1.48 -10.05
CA ARG A 247 -1.59 -1.58 -11.06
C ARG A 247 -2.75 -2.39 -10.49
N GLY A 248 -3.89 -2.39 -11.18
CA GLY A 248 -5.08 -3.07 -10.70
C GLY A 248 -5.95 -2.13 -9.87
N ASP A 249 -6.53 -2.64 -8.79
CA ASP A 249 -7.34 -1.86 -7.84
C ASP A 249 -6.43 -0.99 -6.95
N HIS A 250 -6.43 0.33 -7.17
CA HIS A 250 -5.62 1.25 -6.38
C HIS A 250 -6.09 1.36 -4.93
N ALA A 251 -7.40 1.27 -4.69
CA ALA A 251 -7.98 1.36 -3.35
C ALA A 251 -7.54 0.18 -2.49
N GLN A 252 -7.44 -1.03 -3.03
CA GLN A 252 -6.87 -2.15 -2.27
C GLN A 252 -5.36 -2.02 -2.07
N TYR A 253 -4.62 -1.55 -3.07
CA TYR A 253 -3.16 -1.43 -2.96
C TYR A 253 -2.75 -0.42 -1.88
N MET A 254 -3.45 0.71 -1.76
CA MET A 254 -3.11 1.74 -0.76
C MET A 254 -3.34 1.29 0.69
N LEU A 255 -4.13 0.23 0.91
CA LEU A 255 -4.43 -0.31 2.23
C LEU A 255 -3.35 -1.26 2.77
N PHE A 256 -2.23 -1.47 2.09
CA PHE A 256 -1.15 -2.29 2.64
C PHE A 256 -0.58 -1.76 3.97
N ALA A 257 -0.76 -0.47 4.27
CA ALA A 257 -0.45 0.06 5.61
C ALA A 257 -1.34 -0.54 6.72
N SER A 258 -2.58 -0.91 6.40
CA SER A 258 -3.53 -1.55 7.33
C SER A 258 -3.07 -2.93 7.77
N LEU A 259 -2.19 -3.59 7.00
CA LEU A 259 -1.55 -4.85 7.40
C LEU A 259 -0.76 -4.73 8.71
N LEU A 260 -0.49 -3.53 9.23
CA LEU A 260 0.11 -3.37 10.54
C LEU A 260 -0.75 -4.00 11.64
N CYS A 261 -2.07 -3.80 11.58
CA CYS A 261 -2.96 -4.20 12.66
C CYS A 261 -4.13 -5.07 12.22
N ALA A 262 -4.44 -5.13 10.92
CA ALA A 262 -5.54 -5.93 10.42
C ALA A 262 -5.25 -7.44 10.56
N ASP A 263 -5.85 -8.07 11.57
CA ASP A 263 -5.56 -9.46 11.97
C ASP A 263 -6.52 -10.48 11.35
N SER A 264 -7.49 -10.02 10.54
CA SER A 264 -8.44 -10.86 9.84
C SER A 264 -8.80 -10.35 8.46
N VAL A 265 -9.31 -11.25 7.62
CA VAL A 265 -9.88 -10.89 6.31
C VAL A 265 -11.12 -10.01 6.45
N ASP A 266 -11.92 -10.22 7.49
CA ASP A 266 -13.14 -9.43 7.72
C ASP A 266 -12.82 -7.97 8.05
N GLU A 267 -11.80 -7.73 8.88
CA GLU A 267 -11.30 -6.38 9.18
C GLU A 267 -10.76 -5.69 7.92
N LEU A 268 -10.01 -6.41 7.08
CA LEU A 268 -9.57 -5.87 5.79
C LEU A 268 -10.74 -5.53 4.85
N GLN A 269 -11.81 -6.33 4.86
CA GLN A 269 -13.01 -6.07 4.05
C GLN A 269 -13.79 -4.85 4.57
N GLU A 270 -13.84 -4.65 5.87
CA GLU A 270 -14.42 -3.45 6.48
C GLU A 270 -13.65 -2.20 6.05
N ILE A 271 -12.32 -2.24 6.13
CA ILE A 271 -11.46 -1.14 5.67
C ILE A 271 -11.60 -0.92 4.15
N ASP A 272 -11.66 -1.99 3.36
CA ASP A 272 -11.84 -1.93 1.90
C ASP A 272 -13.20 -1.36 1.48
N SER A 273 -14.20 -1.35 2.36
CA SER A 273 -15.53 -0.84 2.07
C SER A 273 -15.56 0.67 1.82
N TYR A 274 -14.67 1.44 2.46
CA TYR A 274 -14.54 2.89 2.29
C TYR A 274 -13.27 3.31 1.52
N ALA A 275 -12.39 2.37 1.17
CA ALA A 275 -11.17 2.66 0.42
C ALA A 275 -11.40 3.28 -0.99
N PRO A 276 -12.46 2.92 -1.74
CA PRO A 276 -12.80 3.62 -2.99
C PRO A 276 -13.05 5.10 -2.80
N ASP A 277 -13.66 5.49 -1.68
CA ASP A 277 -13.95 6.88 -1.37
C ASP A 277 -12.64 7.64 -1.13
N ILE A 278 -11.73 7.06 -0.32
CA ILE A 278 -10.38 7.62 -0.12
C ILE A 278 -9.68 7.78 -1.47
N ARG A 279 -9.69 6.75 -2.33
CA ARG A 279 -9.10 6.83 -3.67
C ARG A 279 -9.72 7.97 -4.50
N ALA A 280 -11.04 8.12 -4.47
CA ALA A 280 -11.74 9.18 -5.19
C ALA A 280 -11.31 10.58 -4.71
N PHE A 281 -11.15 10.77 -3.39
CA PHE A 281 -10.57 11.99 -2.85
C PHE A 281 -9.15 12.26 -3.38
N LEU A 282 -8.29 11.24 -3.42
CA LEU A 282 -6.91 11.38 -3.92
C LEU A 282 -6.87 11.69 -5.42
N GLU A 283 -7.80 11.15 -6.20
CA GLU A 283 -7.93 11.41 -7.64
C GLU A 283 -8.26 12.87 -7.95
N ASP A 284 -9.11 13.50 -7.12
CA ASP A 284 -9.52 14.90 -7.25
C ASP A 284 -8.54 15.88 -6.59
N LEU A 285 -7.51 15.39 -5.89
CA LEU A 285 -6.59 16.23 -5.15
C LEU A 285 -5.72 17.08 -6.08
N THR A 286 -5.67 18.39 -5.80
CA THR A 286 -4.86 19.36 -6.54
C THR A 286 -3.68 19.86 -5.72
N PRO A 287 -2.52 20.13 -6.33
CA PRO A 287 -1.41 20.77 -5.64
C PRO A 287 -1.78 22.22 -5.24
N PRO A 288 -1.24 22.74 -4.13
CA PRO A 288 -1.42 24.13 -3.76
C PRO A 288 -0.80 25.06 -4.82
N GLU A 289 -1.40 26.25 -4.98
CA GLU A 289 -0.86 27.27 -5.86
C GLU A 289 0.50 27.79 -5.37
N TYR A 290 1.36 28.19 -6.29
CA TYR A 290 2.63 28.83 -5.94
C TYR A 290 2.36 30.21 -5.32
N PRO A 291 2.79 30.48 -4.07
CA PRO A 291 2.30 31.64 -3.32
C PRO A 291 3.02 32.96 -3.63
N TYR A 292 4.07 32.93 -4.46
CA TYR A 292 4.88 34.12 -4.77
C TYR A 292 4.61 34.63 -6.19
N PRO A 293 4.93 35.91 -6.47
CA PRO A 293 4.80 36.47 -7.82
C PRO A 293 5.59 35.65 -8.86
N VAL A 294 4.96 35.40 -10.01
CA VAL A 294 5.57 34.75 -11.17
C VAL A 294 5.75 35.79 -12.27
N ASP A 295 6.95 35.85 -12.85
CA ASP A 295 7.21 36.64 -14.07
C ASP A 295 6.53 35.95 -15.26
N ALA A 296 5.46 36.58 -15.77
CA ALA A 296 4.64 36.00 -16.82
C ALA A 296 5.38 35.88 -18.16
N GLU A 297 6.28 36.80 -18.48
CA GLU A 297 7.04 36.75 -19.74
C GLU A 297 8.06 35.61 -19.69
N LEU A 298 8.75 35.45 -18.57
CA LEU A 298 9.69 34.36 -18.37
C LEU A 298 8.97 33.00 -18.29
N ALA A 299 7.79 32.94 -17.65
CA ALA A 299 6.99 31.72 -17.60
C ALA A 299 6.50 31.29 -18.99
N ALA A 300 6.12 32.24 -19.86
CA ALA A 300 5.74 31.94 -21.24
C ALA A 300 6.91 31.36 -22.05
N GLN A 301 8.12 31.93 -21.91
CA GLN A 301 9.33 31.35 -22.51
C GLN A 301 9.62 29.94 -21.97
N GLY A 302 9.46 29.74 -20.66
CA GLY A 302 9.60 28.44 -20.02
C GLY A 302 8.60 27.40 -20.53
N GLN A 303 7.37 27.82 -20.85
CA GLN A 303 6.35 26.95 -21.44
C GLN A 303 6.79 26.42 -22.82
N GLU A 304 7.34 27.26 -23.69
CA GLU A 304 7.83 26.82 -25.01
C GLU A 304 8.94 25.78 -24.90
N LEU A 305 9.89 25.99 -23.98
CA LEU A 305 10.95 25.03 -23.67
C LEU A 305 10.39 23.73 -23.10
N PHE A 306 9.47 23.82 -22.13
CA PHE A 306 8.85 22.64 -21.53
C PHE A 306 8.15 21.77 -22.58
N MET A 307 7.40 22.40 -23.50
CA MET A 307 6.69 21.67 -24.54
C MET A 307 7.62 20.97 -25.53
N THR A 308 8.81 21.52 -25.77
CA THR A 308 9.79 20.96 -26.70
C THR A 308 10.65 19.86 -26.05
N GLU A 309 11.06 20.06 -24.80
CA GLU A 309 12.09 19.23 -24.15
C GLU A 309 11.52 18.28 -23.09
N CYS A 310 10.39 18.61 -22.45
CA CYS A 310 9.92 17.91 -21.25
C CYS A 310 8.59 17.15 -21.47
N ALA A 311 7.69 17.71 -22.29
CA ALA A 311 6.32 17.22 -22.42
C ALA A 311 6.20 15.78 -22.96
N SER A 312 7.22 15.29 -23.68
CA SER A 312 7.23 13.91 -24.19
C SER A 312 7.22 12.86 -23.07
N CYS A 313 7.83 13.17 -21.91
CA CYS A 313 7.81 12.35 -20.70
C CYS A 313 6.73 12.80 -19.70
N HIS A 314 6.63 14.11 -19.47
CA HIS A 314 5.84 14.69 -18.37
C HIS A 314 4.42 15.06 -18.76
N GLY A 315 4.09 15.01 -20.05
CA GLY A 315 2.76 15.32 -20.57
C GLY A 315 2.53 16.80 -20.79
N THR A 316 1.25 17.17 -20.87
CA THR A 316 0.80 18.54 -21.11
C THR A 316 -0.03 19.05 -19.93
N TYR A 317 -0.01 20.35 -19.71
CA TYR A 317 -0.79 21.06 -18.69
C TYR A 317 -1.75 22.07 -19.32
N GLY A 318 -2.67 22.63 -18.53
CA GLY A 318 -3.68 23.59 -18.99
C GLY A 318 -5.06 22.94 -19.20
N ASP A 319 -5.86 23.48 -20.12
CA ASP A 319 -7.26 23.09 -20.34
C ASP A 319 -7.45 21.64 -20.82
N THR A 320 -6.45 21.10 -21.53
CA THR A 320 -6.42 19.72 -22.02
C THR A 320 -5.16 19.01 -21.52
N PRO A 321 -5.09 18.73 -20.21
CA PRO A 321 -3.93 18.08 -19.63
C PRO A 321 -3.83 16.63 -20.12
N SER A 322 -2.61 16.14 -20.27
CA SER A 322 -2.36 14.74 -20.60
C SER A 322 -1.16 14.24 -19.82
N TYR A 323 -1.14 12.95 -19.48
CA TYR A 323 0.02 12.29 -18.89
C TYR A 323 0.37 11.03 -19.69
N PRO A 324 1.61 10.88 -20.22
CA PRO A 324 1.95 9.81 -21.15
C PRO A 324 1.83 8.41 -20.58
N ASN A 325 1.86 8.27 -19.25
CA ASN A 325 1.73 7.00 -18.55
C ASN A 325 2.70 5.94 -19.11
N ARG A 326 4.00 6.23 -19.01
CA ARG A 326 5.06 5.36 -19.52
C ARG A 326 6.17 5.13 -18.50
N VAL A 327 6.73 3.93 -18.52
CA VAL A 327 8.00 3.61 -17.84
C VAL A 327 9.13 3.88 -18.82
N VAL A 328 10.06 4.74 -18.45
CA VAL A 328 11.26 5.03 -19.24
C VAL A 328 12.35 4.01 -18.87
N PRO A 329 13.05 3.39 -19.83
CA PRO A 329 14.18 2.51 -19.57
C PRO A 329 15.27 3.18 -18.72
N LEU A 330 15.93 2.41 -17.86
CA LEU A 330 16.94 2.92 -16.92
C LEU A 330 18.15 3.55 -17.64
N ASP A 331 18.57 2.95 -18.76
CA ASP A 331 19.66 3.44 -19.62
C ASP A 331 19.30 4.75 -20.36
N GLU A 332 18.02 5.05 -20.53
CA GLU A 332 17.53 6.32 -21.07
C GLU A 332 17.38 7.39 -19.99
N ILE A 333 16.74 7.07 -18.85
CA ILE A 333 16.46 8.06 -17.78
C ILE A 333 17.70 8.40 -16.94
N GLY A 334 18.65 7.48 -16.79
CA GLY A 334 19.94 7.71 -16.15
C GLY A 334 19.92 8.07 -14.66
N THR A 335 18.78 7.88 -13.96
CA THR A 335 18.67 8.09 -12.51
C THR A 335 19.39 7.02 -11.71
N ASP A 336 19.53 7.22 -10.39
CA ASP A 336 20.06 6.21 -9.48
C ASP A 336 19.37 4.84 -9.73
N PRO A 337 20.14 3.78 -9.99
CA PRO A 337 19.57 2.51 -10.43
C PRO A 337 19.05 1.64 -9.29
N LEU A 338 19.41 1.94 -8.03
CA LEU A 338 19.20 1.05 -6.89
C LEU A 338 17.74 0.61 -6.77
N TYR A 339 16.80 1.56 -6.75
CA TYR A 339 15.39 1.24 -6.61
C TYR A 339 14.87 0.39 -7.77
N ALA A 340 15.17 0.78 -9.02
CA ALA A 340 14.71 0.04 -10.19
C ALA A 340 15.28 -1.39 -10.21
N GLN A 341 16.55 -1.57 -9.86
CA GLN A 341 17.19 -2.88 -9.81
C GLN A 341 16.63 -3.75 -8.69
N THR A 342 16.52 -3.23 -7.46
CA THR A 342 15.96 -4.00 -6.35
C THR A 342 14.53 -4.44 -6.62
N MET A 343 13.70 -3.60 -7.27
CA MET A 343 12.34 -3.99 -7.64
C MET A 343 12.29 -5.06 -8.74
N THR A 344 13.37 -5.27 -9.50
CA THR A 344 13.35 -6.09 -10.72
C THR A 344 14.32 -7.29 -10.75
N ASP A 345 15.21 -7.43 -9.77
CA ASP A 345 16.25 -8.46 -9.73
C ASP A 345 15.79 -9.85 -9.21
N GLY A 346 14.53 -10.01 -8.82
CA GLY A 346 14.01 -11.25 -8.25
C GLY A 346 14.13 -11.38 -6.74
N SER A 347 14.91 -10.50 -6.09
CA SER A 347 15.14 -10.56 -4.65
C SER A 347 13.90 -10.29 -3.81
N LEU A 348 12.78 -9.86 -4.42
CA LEU A 348 11.52 -9.54 -3.74
C LEU A 348 10.34 -10.41 -4.19
N ASP A 349 10.55 -11.39 -5.07
CA ASP A 349 9.45 -12.16 -5.69
C ASP A 349 8.57 -12.89 -4.68
N ARG A 350 9.13 -13.31 -3.55
CA ARG A 350 8.38 -13.91 -2.44
C ARG A 350 7.25 -13.02 -1.90
N PHE A 351 7.42 -11.70 -1.93
CA PHE A 351 6.38 -10.77 -1.46
C PHE A 351 5.27 -10.61 -2.50
N TYR A 352 5.62 -10.65 -3.79
CA TYR A 352 4.61 -10.67 -4.84
C TYR A 352 3.84 -12.00 -4.87
N ASP A 353 4.50 -13.12 -4.57
CA ASP A 353 3.85 -14.41 -4.35
C ASP A 353 2.93 -14.41 -3.12
N TRP A 354 3.35 -13.73 -2.05
CA TRP A 354 2.51 -13.51 -0.88
C TRP A 354 1.23 -12.75 -1.27
N VAL A 355 1.38 -11.64 -2.01
CA VAL A 355 0.24 -10.83 -2.48
C VAL A 355 -0.69 -11.67 -3.36
N ALA A 356 -0.16 -12.50 -4.25
CA ALA A 356 -0.94 -13.38 -5.11
C ALA A 356 -1.79 -14.41 -4.34
N GLN A 357 -1.35 -14.81 -3.14
CA GLN A 357 -2.08 -15.71 -2.24
C GLN A 357 -3.04 -14.98 -1.29
N SER A 358 -2.93 -13.65 -1.21
CA SER A 358 -3.69 -12.83 -0.28
C SER A 358 -5.12 -12.55 -0.71
N PRO A 359 -5.98 -12.00 0.16
CA PRO A 359 -7.28 -11.45 -0.25
C PRO A 359 -7.19 -10.41 -1.38
N HIS A 360 -6.00 -9.80 -1.59
CA HIS A 360 -5.71 -8.88 -2.69
C HIS A 360 -5.21 -9.61 -3.96
N GLY A 361 -5.12 -10.94 -3.93
CA GLY A 361 -4.66 -11.74 -5.05
C GLY A 361 -5.52 -11.53 -6.30
N GLY A 362 -4.89 -11.16 -7.41
CA GLY A 362 -5.53 -10.97 -8.71
C GLY A 362 -6.19 -9.59 -8.92
N THR A 363 -6.42 -8.82 -7.86
CA THR A 363 -6.93 -7.44 -7.93
C THR A 363 -5.80 -6.43 -8.04
N VAL A 364 -4.69 -6.65 -7.32
CA VAL A 364 -3.47 -5.85 -7.44
C VAL A 364 -2.41 -6.54 -8.31
N ARG A 365 -1.61 -5.76 -9.03
CA ARG A 365 -0.56 -6.26 -9.93
C ARG A 365 0.73 -5.45 -9.79
N ALA A 366 1.86 -6.15 -9.87
CA ALA A 366 3.19 -5.57 -10.03
C ALA A 366 3.42 -5.07 -11.47
#